data_AF-A0A6H1ZMT2-F1
#
_entry.id   AF-A0A6H1ZMT2-F1
#
_cell.length_a   1.000
_cell.length_b   1.000
_cell.length_c   1.000
_cell.angle_alpha   90.00
_cell.angle_beta   90.00
_cell.angle_gamma   90.00
#
_symmetry.space_group_name_H-M   'P 1'
#
loop_
_entity.id
_entity.type
_entity.pdbx_description
1 polymer ?
#
loop_
_entity_poly.entity_id
_entity_poly.type
_entity_poly.pdbx_seq_one_letter_code
_entity_poly.pdbx_strand_id
1 'polypeptide(L)'
;MIQNSIVVRVGCSACRDFFDVDLIGIRKARGGEYSLLDQHCTCRRTLCRGRAYFIAAPNLSAELLTMVSKIENPLDLNGLTAADLEPPPPSGPGAGTGRASLGQFVQQIAPSARAA
;
A
#
# COMPACT_ATOMS: atom_id res chain seq x y z
N MET A 1 -11.00 9.40 -21.32
CA MET A 1 -9.94 8.50 -21.82
C MET A 1 -8.67 8.88 -21.06
N ILE A 2 -8.37 8.23 -19.93
CA ILE A 2 -7.16 8.52 -19.13
C ILE A 2 -6.07 7.64 -19.71
N GLN A 3 -5.09 8.24 -20.37
CA GLN A 3 -3.92 7.54 -20.90
C GLN A 3 -3.07 6.99 -19.75
N ASN A 4 -3.35 5.73 -19.38
CA ASN A 4 -2.46 4.62 -19.08
C ASN A 4 -1.10 4.76 -18.35
N SER A 5 -0.79 5.84 -17.62
CA SER A 5 0.40 5.76 -16.73
C SER A 5 0.41 6.69 -15.52
N ILE A 6 -0.71 7.32 -15.16
CA ILE A 6 -0.74 8.19 -13.98
C ILE A 6 -0.74 7.31 -12.72
N VAL A 7 0.34 7.39 -11.94
CA VAL A 7 0.49 6.72 -10.65
C VAL A 7 0.07 7.71 -9.56
N VAL A 8 -0.91 7.33 -8.74
CA VAL A 8 -1.35 8.13 -7.59
C VAL A 8 -1.08 7.36 -6.32
N ARG A 9 -0.39 8.00 -5.37
CA ARG A 9 -0.02 7.45 -4.07
C ARG A 9 -0.37 8.43 -2.96
N VAL A 10 -0.27 7.98 -1.72
CA VAL A 10 -0.38 8.81 -0.52
C VAL A 10 0.92 8.70 0.26
N GLY A 11 1.53 9.84 0.57
CA GLY A 11 2.72 9.94 1.42
C GLY A 11 2.40 10.61 2.75
N CYS A 12 2.92 10.08 3.86
CA CYS A 12 2.79 10.71 5.17
C CYS A 12 3.99 11.60 5.50
N SER A 13 3.77 12.84 5.94
CA SER A 13 4.85 13.76 6.31
C SER A 13 5.57 13.39 7.61
N ALA A 14 4.93 12.59 8.48
CA ALA A 14 5.50 12.21 9.76
C ALA A 14 6.35 10.93 9.70
N CYS A 15 5.81 9.84 9.15
CA CYS A 15 6.52 8.56 9.07
C CYS A 15 7.18 8.28 7.72
N ARG A 16 6.94 9.12 6.70
CA ARG A 16 7.45 8.96 5.34
C ARG A 16 7.11 7.61 4.69
N ASP A 17 6.05 6.95 5.14
CA ASP A 17 5.49 5.81 4.42
C ASP A 17 4.66 6.28 3.22
N PHE A 18 4.73 5.48 2.16
CA PHE A 18 3.99 5.67 0.93
C PHE A 18 3.06 4.48 0.68
N PHE A 19 1.84 4.76 0.22
CA PHE A 19 0.84 3.74 -0.07
C PHE A 19 0.20 3.98 -1.43
N ASP A 20 -0.04 2.90 -2.17
CA ASP A 20 -0.82 2.95 -3.41
C ASP A 20 -2.29 3.24 -3.12
N VAL A 21 -2.87 4.11 -3.94
CA VAL A 21 -4.26 4.52 -3.83
C VAL A 21 -5.08 3.83 -4.91
N ASP A 22 -6.12 3.11 -4.50
CA ASP A 22 -7.09 2.56 -5.44
C ASP A 22 -8.06 3.65 -5.94
N LEU A 23 -7.72 4.25 -7.08
CA LEU A 23 -8.56 5.25 -7.76
C LEU A 23 -9.94 4.69 -8.15
N ILE A 24 -10.03 3.39 -8.46
CA ILE A 24 -11.31 2.74 -8.80
C ILE A 24 -12.18 2.66 -7.54
N GLY A 25 -11.58 2.26 -6.42
CA GLY A 25 -12.22 2.27 -5.10
C GLY A 25 -12.72 3.64 -4.70
N ILE A 26 -11.89 4.69 -4.83
CA ILE A 26 -12.30 6.07 -4.53
C ILE A 26 -13.45 6.51 -5.42
N ARG A 27 -13.36 6.26 -6.73
CA ARG A 27 -14.43 6.61 -7.67
C ARG A 27 -15.75 5.92 -7.33
N LYS A 28 -15.72 4.66 -6.88
CA LYS A 28 -16.91 3.93 -6.42
C LYS A 28 -17.47 4.49 -5.11
N ALA A 29 -16.61 4.90 -4.18
CA ALA A 29 -17.01 5.35 -2.85
C ALA A 29 -17.47 6.82 -2.79
N ARG A 30 -16.86 7.70 -3.60
CA ARG A 30 -17.08 9.16 -3.58
C ARG A 30 -17.75 9.71 -4.84
N GLY A 31 -17.80 8.94 -5.92
CA GLY A 31 -18.28 9.38 -7.23
C GLY A 31 -17.15 9.82 -8.18
N GLY A 32 -17.46 9.94 -9.47
CA GLY A 32 -16.49 10.25 -10.52
C GLY A 32 -15.99 11.70 -10.56
N GLU A 33 -16.64 12.60 -9.84
CA GLU A 33 -16.29 14.04 -9.80
C GLU A 33 -15.45 14.41 -8.57
N TYR A 34 -15.05 13.42 -7.78
CA TYR A 34 -14.28 13.68 -6.57
C TYR A 34 -12.85 14.11 -6.91
N SER A 35 -12.49 15.33 -6.55
CA SER A 35 -11.15 15.88 -6.73
C SER A 35 -10.24 15.49 -5.56
N LEU A 36 -9.04 14.99 -5.89
CA LEU A 36 -7.97 14.68 -4.93
C LEU A 36 -7.06 15.89 -4.63
N LEU A 37 -7.26 17.01 -5.32
CA LEU A 37 -6.51 18.25 -5.12
C LEU A 37 -6.82 18.85 -3.74
N ASP A 38 -5.77 19.27 -3.03
CA ASP A 38 -5.80 19.80 -1.64
C ASP A 38 -6.43 18.85 -0.60
N GLN A 39 -6.69 17.60 -0.98
CA GLN A 39 -7.17 16.61 -0.04
C GLN A 39 -6.01 16.08 0.78
N HIS A 40 -6.31 15.76 2.03
CA HIS A 40 -5.38 15.09 2.93
C HIS A 40 -6.14 14.04 3.72
N CYS A 41 -5.44 12.99 4.11
CA CYS A 41 -5.97 11.92 4.95
C CYS A 41 -5.06 11.69 6.15
N THR A 42 -5.53 10.87 7.09
CA THR A 42 -4.69 10.37 8.17
C THR A 42 -3.85 9.21 7.65
N CYS A 43 -2.60 9.15 8.07
CA CYS A 43 -1.72 8.05 7.71
C CYS A 43 -2.29 6.69 8.15
N ARG A 44 -2.14 5.69 7.28
CA ARG A 44 -2.69 4.34 7.46
C ARG A 44 -1.99 3.56 8.58
N ARG A 45 -0.74 3.91 8.91
CA ARG A 45 0.01 3.27 9.99
C ARG A 45 -0.64 3.68 11.31
N THR A 46 -1.22 2.72 12.02
CA THR A 46 -1.99 2.95 13.26
C THR A 46 -1.25 3.75 14.34
N LEU A 47 0.08 3.61 14.39
CA LEU A 47 0.97 4.34 15.28
C LEU A 47 1.28 5.76 14.82
N CYS A 48 1.27 6.01 13.51
CA CYS A 48 1.54 7.31 12.93
C CYS A 48 0.22 7.95 12.52
N ARG A 49 -0.42 8.71 13.43
CA ARG A 49 -1.63 9.50 13.12
C ARG A 49 -1.32 10.82 12.38
N GLY A 50 -0.20 10.87 11.66
CA GLY A 50 0.25 12.05 10.93
C GLY A 50 -0.64 12.40 9.75
N ARG A 51 -0.46 13.61 9.22
CA ARG A 51 -1.11 14.05 7.98
C ARG A 51 -0.46 13.34 6.79
N ALA A 52 -1.29 12.88 5.88
CA ALA A 52 -0.89 12.24 4.65
C ALA A 52 -1.49 12.97 3.45
N TYR A 53 -0.68 13.14 2.41
CA TYR A 53 -0.99 13.95 1.24
C TYR A 53 -1.00 13.05 0.01
N PHE A 54 -1.91 13.36 -0.92
CA PHE A 54 -1.93 12.69 -2.22
C PHE A 54 -0.77 13.19 -3.08
N ILE A 55 -0.12 12.26 -3.75
CA ILE A 55 0.98 12.51 -4.68
C ILE A 55 0.66 11.82 -5.99
N ALA A 56 1.01 12.44 -7.11
CA ALA A 56 0.77 11.89 -8.42
C ALA A 56 2.01 12.06 -9.31
N ALA A 57 2.30 11.06 -10.13
CA ALA A 57 3.28 11.12 -11.19
C ALA A 57 2.61 10.74 -12.52
N PRO A 58 2.91 11.43 -13.63
CA PRO A 58 2.35 11.10 -14.95
C PRO A 58 2.84 9.75 -15.50
N ASN A 59 3.96 9.23 -14.99
CA ASN A 59 4.55 7.93 -15.32
C ASN A 59 5.53 7.49 -14.21
N LEU A 60 5.96 6.23 -14.23
CA LEU A 60 6.88 5.66 -13.24
C LEU A 60 8.23 6.38 -13.17
N SER A 61 8.69 6.91 -14.30
CA SER A 61 9.97 7.62 -14.43
C SER A 61 9.89 9.11 -14.11
N ALA A 62 8.68 9.65 -13.91
CA ALA A 62 8.48 11.06 -13.63
C ALA A 62 8.53 11.32 -12.13
N GLU A 63 8.88 12.56 -11.79
CA GLU A 63 8.90 13.03 -10.42
C GLU A 63 7.49 13.04 -9.82
N LEU A 64 7.43 12.71 -8.53
CA LEU A 64 6.19 12.75 -7.77
C LEU A 64 5.84 14.18 -7.39
N LEU A 65 4.65 14.61 -7.82
CA LEU A 65 4.12 15.92 -7.49
C LEU A 65 3.09 15.76 -6.37
N THR A 66 3.21 16.59 -5.33
CA THR A 66 2.20 16.64 -4.27
C THR A 66 0.96 17.35 -4.82
N MET A 67 -0.22 16.75 -4.66
CA MET A 67 -1.50 17.28 -5.13
C MET A 67 -2.06 18.36 -4.20
N VAL A 68 -1.23 19.32 -3.81
CA VAL A 68 -1.60 20.48 -2.98
C VAL A 68 -1.47 21.72 -3.85
N SER A 69 -2.47 22.61 -3.84
CA SER A 69 -2.51 23.80 -4.71
C SER A 69 -1.47 24.84 -4.32
N LYS A 70 -0.96 24.80 -3.09
CA LYS A 70 0.16 25.63 -2.66
C LYS A 70 1.48 24.96 -3.02
N ILE A 71 2.47 25.77 -3.37
CA ILE A 71 3.88 25.37 -3.57
C ILE A 71 4.47 25.00 -2.19
N GLU A 72 3.86 24.03 -1.53
CA GLU A 72 4.33 23.42 -0.30
C GLU A 72 4.64 21.97 -0.68
N ASN A 73 5.90 21.57 -0.52
CA ASN A 73 6.33 20.18 -0.63
C ASN A 73 6.48 19.60 0.79
N PRO A 74 5.38 19.29 1.50
CA PRO A 74 5.43 18.81 2.89
C PRO A 74 6.08 17.43 3.03
N LEU A 75 6.35 16.76 1.90
CA LEU A 75 6.94 15.44 1.81
C LEU A 75 8.39 15.46 1.30
N ASP A 76 8.92 16.64 0.93
CA ASP A 76 10.27 16.83 0.39
C ASP A 76 10.63 15.82 -0.72
N LEU A 77 9.70 15.61 -1.66
CA LEU A 77 9.80 14.63 -2.75
C LEU A 77 10.80 15.02 -3.87
N ASN A 78 11.71 15.94 -3.59
CA ASN A 78 12.62 16.48 -4.60
C ASN A 78 13.49 15.35 -5.19
N GLY A 79 13.32 15.07 -6.48
CA GLY A 79 14.06 14.02 -7.20
C GLY A 79 13.59 12.58 -6.96
N LEU A 80 12.48 12.34 -6.25
CA LEU A 80 11.90 11.01 -6.06
C LEU A 80 10.98 10.65 -7.23
N THR A 81 11.26 9.51 -7.87
CA THR A 81 10.40 8.98 -8.93
C THR A 81 9.41 7.96 -8.38
N ALA A 82 8.34 7.69 -9.13
CA ALA A 82 7.39 6.66 -8.74
C ALA A 82 8.01 5.23 -8.78
N ALA A 83 9.06 5.01 -9.56
CA ALA A 83 9.80 3.74 -9.59
C ALA A 83 10.58 3.47 -8.29
N ASP A 84 11.17 4.50 -7.66
CA ASP A 84 11.92 4.36 -6.40
C ASP A 84 11.05 3.90 -5.22
N LEU A 85 9.75 4.13 -5.33
CA LEU A 85 8.75 3.79 -4.31
C LEU A 85 7.93 2.53 -4.67
N GLU A 86 8.32 1.80 -5.72
CA GLU A 86 7.65 0.54 -6.06
C GLU A 86 7.96 -0.53 -4.99
N PRO A 87 6.93 -1.12 -4.34
CA PRO A 87 7.18 -2.19 -3.39
C PRO A 87 7.80 -3.38 -4.15
N PRO A 88 8.82 -4.07 -3.58
CA PRO A 88 9.39 -5.24 -4.23
C PRO A 88 8.26 -6.24 -4.55
N PRO A 89 8.28 -6.89 -5.72
CA PRO A 89 7.25 -7.85 -6.08
C PRO A 89 7.13 -8.88 -4.96
N PRO A 90 5.90 -9.28 -4.58
CA PRO A 90 5.74 -10.31 -3.57
C PRO A 90 6.51 -11.55 -4.03
N SER A 91 7.53 -11.94 -3.27
CA SER A 91 8.29 -13.15 -3.56
C SER A 91 7.28 -14.30 -3.61
N GLY A 92 7.04 -14.82 -4.82
CA GLY A 92 6.02 -15.83 -5.04
C GLY A 92 6.22 -17.05 -4.14
N PRO A 93 5.14 -17.76 -3.76
CA PRO A 93 5.27 -19.00 -3.01
C PRO A 93 5.76 -20.10 -3.95
N GLY A 94 7.08 -20.28 -4.05
CA GLY A 94 7.63 -21.45 -4.72
C GLY A 94 9.08 -21.33 -5.12
N ALA A 95 9.97 -21.89 -4.29
CA ALA A 95 11.00 -22.89 -4.67
C ALA A 95 12.08 -22.93 -3.59
N GLY A 96 12.14 -24.04 -2.83
CA GLY A 96 13.15 -24.22 -1.80
C GLY A 96 12.99 -25.49 -0.98
N THR A 97 12.92 -26.62 -1.65
CA THR A 97 13.08 -27.99 -1.13
C THR A 97 14.17 -28.11 -0.06
N GLY A 98 13.76 -28.41 1.17
CA GLY A 98 14.61 -28.95 2.23
C GLY A 98 13.99 -30.22 2.80
N ARG A 99 14.45 -31.39 2.33
CA ARG A 99 14.23 -32.68 3.01
C ARG A 99 14.90 -32.63 4.39
N ALA A 100 14.11 -32.67 5.45
CA ALA A 100 14.44 -33.19 6.78
C ALA A 100 13.18 -32.99 7.65
N SER A 101 12.55 -33.97 8.29
CA SER A 101 12.82 -35.38 8.50
C SER A 101 11.48 -36.06 8.79
N LEU A 102 11.37 -37.31 8.37
CA LEU A 102 10.45 -38.28 8.94
C LEU A 102 10.60 -38.31 10.47
N GLY A 103 9.47 -38.32 11.17
CA GLY A 103 9.40 -38.49 12.62
C GLY A 103 7.98 -38.21 13.10
N GLN A 104 7.01 -39.04 12.71
CA GLN A 104 6.30 -39.90 13.67
C GLN A 104 5.84 -39.15 14.92
N PHE A 105 4.59 -38.71 14.92
CA PHE A 105 3.73 -38.82 16.12
C PHE A 105 2.27 -39.02 15.67
N VAL A 106 2.03 -40.19 15.08
CA VAL A 106 0.73 -40.86 15.15
C VAL A 106 0.88 -41.93 16.22
N GLN A 107 0.20 -41.77 17.35
CA GLN A 107 -0.54 -42.82 18.07
C GLN A 107 -1.20 -42.19 19.32
N GLN A 108 -2.54 -42.13 19.31
CA GLN A 108 -3.45 -42.78 20.28
C GLN A 108 -3.63 -41.93 21.58
N ILE A 109 -4.79 -41.84 22.25
CA ILE A 109 -5.84 -42.83 22.51
C ILE A 109 -7.18 -42.11 22.80
N ALA A 110 -8.23 -42.56 22.09
CA ALA A 110 -9.68 -42.67 22.39
C ALA A 110 -10.60 -41.48 22.80
N PRO A 111 -11.86 -41.51 22.30
CA PRO A 111 -13.00 -40.76 22.81
C PRO A 111 -13.71 -41.53 23.94
N SER A 112 -13.99 -40.87 25.07
CA SER A 112 -14.92 -41.41 26.06
C SER A 112 -16.29 -40.76 25.92
N ALA A 113 -17.25 -41.64 25.66
CA ALA A 113 -18.65 -41.40 25.47
C ALA A 113 -19.33 -40.71 26.67
N ARG A 114 -20.26 -39.79 26.36
CA ARG A 114 -21.69 -39.82 26.73
C ARG A 114 -22.03 -40.32 28.16
N ALA A 115 -22.65 -39.45 28.97
CA ALA A 115 -24.02 -39.64 29.51
C ALA A 115 -24.31 -38.68 30.68
N ALA A 116 -25.35 -37.84 30.50
CA ALA A 116 -26.49 -37.62 31.40
C ALA A 116 -27.01 -36.19 31.21
#